data_AF-A0A7X2IC97-F1
#
_entry.id   AF-A0A7X2IC97-F1
#
_cell.length_a   1.000
_cell.length_b   1.000
_cell.length_c   1.000
_cell.angle_alpha   90.00
_cell.angle_beta   90.00
_cell.angle_gamma   90.00
#
_symmetry.space_group_name_H-M   'P 1'
#
loop_
_entity.id
_entity.type
_entity.pdbx_description
1 polymer ?
#
loop_
_entity_poly.entity_id
_entity_poly.type
_entity_poly.pdbx_seq_one_letter_code
_entity_poly.pdbx_strand_id
1 'polypeptide(L)'
;MDAKLMRTGLPARLWKGITLALLALALGGCASQKLSDYASKTPVFDPAVFFKGRTEAWGMFQKRGGEVARRFHVVVTGTVEGNTLTLDERFRYDDGETQTRVWTLVRQGDNSWRGRAGDVIGEAIGQTAGNALHWNYTLLLPVNDKQYEVQMDDWMYQMDERTLINRTSMSKFGVEVGQVTLFFRKEGV
;
A
#
# COMPACT_ATOMS: atom_id res chain seq x y z
N MET A 1 9.09 30.56 60.70
CA MET A 1 8.56 30.26 59.36
C MET A 1 9.71 29.77 58.52
N ASP A 2 9.67 28.48 58.20
CA ASP A 2 10.74 27.66 57.63
C ASP A 2 10.98 27.91 56.14
N ALA A 3 12.26 27.94 55.74
CA ALA A 3 12.67 27.93 54.33
C ALA A 3 13.71 26.84 54.07
N LYS A 4 13.49 25.64 54.63
CA LYS A 4 14.37 24.49 54.48
C LYS A 4 13.62 23.26 53.95
N LEU A 5 12.92 23.42 52.83
CA LEU A 5 12.32 22.31 52.10
C LEU A 5 12.46 22.55 50.58
N MET A 6 12.84 21.48 49.88
CA MET A 6 12.84 21.29 48.42
C MET A 6 14.02 21.86 47.61
N ARG A 7 15.20 21.25 47.74
CA ARG A 7 16.13 21.05 46.60
C ARG A 7 16.93 19.74 46.74
N THR A 8 16.25 18.61 46.81
CA THR A 8 16.91 17.32 46.51
C THR A 8 16.71 17.05 45.02
N GLY A 9 17.68 17.50 44.21
CA GLY A 9 17.74 17.07 42.81
C GLY A 9 17.91 15.55 42.76
N LEU A 10 17.18 14.89 41.87
CA LEU A 10 17.30 13.45 41.65
C LEU A 10 18.77 13.10 41.37
N PRO A 11 19.30 12.01 41.96
CA PRO A 11 20.70 11.65 41.74
C PRO A 11 20.95 11.36 40.25
N ALA A 12 22.12 11.74 39.72
CA ALA A 12 22.44 11.61 38.28
C ALA A 12 22.28 10.17 37.73
N ARG A 13 22.34 9.15 38.60
CA ARG A 13 22.03 7.74 38.26
C ARG A 13 20.55 7.51 37.94
N LEU A 14 19.64 8.19 38.63
CA LEU A 14 18.20 8.17 38.31
C LEU A 14 17.91 8.84 36.97
N TRP A 15 18.61 9.93 36.63
CA TRP A 15 18.46 10.58 35.32
C TRP A 15 18.93 9.69 34.17
N LYS A 16 20.08 9.01 34.30
CA LYS A 16 20.54 8.02 33.30
C LYS A 16 19.55 6.87 33.13
N GLY A 17 18.95 6.38 34.23
CA GLY A 17 17.92 5.34 34.17
C GLY A 17 16.64 5.79 33.47
N ILE A 18 16.20 7.03 33.71
CA ILE A 18 15.02 7.64 33.05
C ILE A 18 15.28 7.85 31.56
N THR A 19 16.46 8.33 31.16
CA THR A 19 16.82 8.50 29.74
C THR A 19 16.88 7.16 29.02
N LEU A 20 17.44 6.12 29.64
CA LEU A 20 17.51 4.77 29.04
C LEU A 20 16.13 4.12 28.92
N ALA A 21 15.25 4.31 29.92
CA ALA A 21 13.88 3.83 29.88
C ALA A 21 13.03 4.57 28.83
N LEU A 22 13.21 5.89 28.66
CA LEU A 22 12.57 6.66 27.60
C LEU A 22 13.06 6.27 26.20
N LEU A 23 14.34 5.93 26.05
CA LEU A 23 14.90 5.43 24.79
C LEU A 23 14.38 4.01 24.46
N ALA A 24 14.23 3.15 25.47
CA ALA A 24 13.65 1.81 25.31
C ALA A 24 12.15 1.85 25.00
N LEU A 25 11.40 2.80 25.58
CA LEU A 25 9.99 3.05 25.25
C LEU A 25 9.83 3.68 23.86
N ALA A 26 10.79 4.50 23.41
CA ALA A 26 10.82 5.05 22.05
C ALA A 26 11.14 3.97 20.99
N LEU A 27 11.74 2.85 21.37
CA LEU A 27 11.97 1.68 20.51
C LEU A 27 10.79 0.68 20.51
N GLY A 28 9.81 0.85 21.39
CA GLY A 28 8.67 -0.06 21.55
C GLY A 28 7.54 0.09 20.51
N GLY A 29 7.68 1.02 19.57
CA GLY A 29 6.64 1.33 18.58
C GLY A 29 7.10 1.04 17.16
N CYS A 30 6.91 -0.19 16.69
CA CYS A 30 6.69 -0.55 15.28
C CYS A 30 6.38 -2.05 15.21
N ALA A 31 5.19 -2.46 15.67
CA ALA A 31 4.65 -3.72 15.16
C ALA A 31 4.34 -3.46 13.67
N SER A 32 5.24 -3.89 12.79
CA SER A 32 4.99 -3.83 11.36
C SER A 32 3.75 -4.67 11.06
N GLN A 33 2.90 -4.17 10.15
CA GLN A 33 1.70 -4.85 9.75
C GLN A 33 2.05 -6.22 9.15
N LYS A 34 1.40 -7.29 9.63
CA LYS A 34 1.63 -8.65 9.14
C LYS A 34 0.42 -9.15 8.37
N LEU A 35 0.67 -9.74 7.20
CA LEU A 35 -0.41 -10.29 6.38
C LEU A 35 -1.18 -11.41 7.10
N SER A 36 -0.50 -12.19 7.94
CA SER A 36 -1.10 -13.26 8.75
C SER A 36 -2.22 -12.79 9.68
N ASP A 37 -2.21 -11.53 10.10
CA ASP A 37 -3.21 -10.97 11.02
C ASP A 37 -4.59 -10.89 10.36
N TYR A 38 -4.66 -10.99 9.03
CA TYR A 38 -5.89 -10.97 8.24
C TYR A 38 -6.42 -12.36 7.88
N ALA A 39 -5.70 -13.45 8.20
CA ALA A 39 -6.04 -14.79 7.71
C ALA A 39 -7.46 -15.28 8.07
N SER A 40 -8.03 -14.80 9.18
CA SER A 40 -9.40 -15.13 9.63
C SER A 40 -10.47 -14.11 9.21
N LYS A 41 -10.10 -13.09 8.44
CA LYS A 41 -11.00 -12.01 8.01
C LYS A 41 -11.75 -12.40 6.74
N THR A 42 -12.98 -11.94 6.65
CA THR A 42 -13.88 -12.15 5.52
C THR A 42 -14.29 -10.81 4.90
N PRO A 43 -14.70 -10.78 3.61
CA PRO A 43 -14.70 -11.89 2.65
C PRO A 43 -13.27 -12.37 2.31
N VAL A 44 -13.12 -13.61 1.83
CA VAL A 44 -11.80 -14.07 1.35
C VAL A 44 -11.53 -13.42 0.01
N PHE A 45 -10.47 -12.61 -0.05
CA PHE A 45 -10.10 -11.87 -1.24
C PHE A 45 -9.37 -12.76 -2.23
N ASP A 46 -9.94 -12.88 -3.43
CA ASP A 46 -9.32 -13.53 -4.58
C ASP A 46 -9.23 -12.51 -5.74
N PRO A 47 -8.02 -12.12 -6.16
CA PRO A 47 -7.84 -11.14 -7.24
C PRO A 47 -8.56 -11.51 -8.54
N ALA A 48 -8.54 -12.78 -8.95
CA ALA A 48 -9.20 -13.20 -10.19
C ALA A 48 -10.72 -13.12 -10.07
N VAL A 49 -11.29 -13.41 -8.89
CA VAL A 49 -12.74 -13.31 -8.68
C VAL A 49 -13.17 -11.85 -8.60
N PHE A 50 -12.46 -11.02 -7.85
CA PHE A 50 -12.83 -9.62 -7.65
C PHE A 50 -12.71 -8.83 -8.96
N PHE A 51 -11.58 -8.93 -9.65
CA PHE A 51 -11.30 -8.12 -10.84
C PHE A 51 -11.84 -8.70 -12.15
N LYS A 52 -12.43 -9.90 -12.17
CA LYS A 52 -13.09 -10.42 -13.39
C LYS A 52 -14.23 -9.50 -13.83
N GLY A 53 -14.16 -9.05 -15.08
CA GLY A 53 -15.13 -8.14 -15.67
C GLY A 53 -14.70 -6.68 -15.52
N ARG A 54 -15.68 -5.78 -15.42
CA ARG A 54 -15.44 -4.35 -15.30
C ARG A 54 -15.44 -3.92 -13.82
N THR A 55 -14.40 -3.16 -13.46
CA THR A 55 -14.26 -2.53 -12.16
C THR A 55 -13.87 -1.07 -12.38
N GLU A 56 -14.44 -0.16 -11.60
CA GLU A 56 -14.02 1.24 -11.59
C GLU A 56 -13.30 1.56 -10.30
N ALA A 57 -12.38 2.52 -10.32
CA ALA A 57 -11.73 3.01 -9.13
C ALA A 57 -11.50 4.52 -9.13
N TRP A 58 -11.49 5.09 -7.93
CA TRP A 58 -11.23 6.51 -7.70
C TRP A 58 -10.12 6.64 -6.67
N GLY A 59 -9.12 7.43 -6.99
CA GLY A 59 -7.95 7.55 -6.13
C GLY A 59 -7.29 8.91 -6.17
N MET A 60 -6.32 9.02 -5.27
CA MET A 60 -5.51 10.19 -5.11
C MET A 60 -4.06 9.80 -4.85
N PHE A 61 -3.15 10.57 -5.43
CA PHE A 61 -1.75 10.57 -5.06
C PHE A 61 -1.49 11.71 -4.08
N GLN A 62 -0.85 11.37 -2.97
CA GLN A 62 -0.53 12.28 -1.89
C GLN A 62 0.98 12.36 -1.72
N LYS A 63 1.51 13.57 -1.56
CA LYS A 63 2.92 13.76 -1.19
C LYS A 63 3.13 13.29 0.25
N ARG A 64 4.38 13.09 0.66
CA ARG A 64 4.76 12.78 2.05
C ARG A 64 4.13 13.71 3.11
N GLY A 65 3.85 14.97 2.75
CA GLY A 65 3.19 15.94 3.64
C GLY A 65 1.66 15.82 3.74
N GLY A 66 1.04 14.86 3.04
CA GLY A 66 -0.41 14.65 2.99
C GLY A 66 -1.15 15.49 1.94
N GLU A 67 -0.48 16.45 1.31
CA GLU A 67 -1.03 17.23 0.20
C GLU A 67 -1.47 16.30 -0.93
N VAL A 68 -2.74 16.39 -1.35
CA VAL A 68 -3.27 15.71 -2.53
C VAL A 68 -2.71 16.41 -3.76
N ALA A 69 -1.75 15.78 -4.43
CA ALA A 69 -1.11 16.37 -5.60
C ALA A 69 -1.86 16.05 -6.89
N ARG A 70 -2.58 14.92 -6.94
CA ARG A 70 -3.31 14.47 -8.13
C ARG A 70 -4.45 13.56 -7.74
N ARG A 71 -5.55 13.62 -8.50
CA ARG A 71 -6.66 12.67 -8.39
C ARG A 71 -6.85 11.96 -9.72
N PHE A 72 -7.40 10.77 -9.66
CA PHE A 72 -7.62 9.97 -10.85
C PHE A 72 -8.82 9.05 -10.72
N HIS A 73 -9.39 8.76 -11.88
CA HIS A 73 -10.35 7.69 -12.09
C HIS A 73 -9.68 6.63 -12.96
N VAL A 74 -9.91 5.36 -12.65
CA VAL A 74 -9.41 4.24 -13.44
C VAL A 74 -10.56 3.30 -13.77
N VAL A 75 -10.61 2.89 -15.02
CA VAL A 75 -11.45 1.79 -15.48
C VAL A 75 -10.54 0.57 -15.64
N VAL A 76 -10.89 -0.52 -15.00
CA VAL A 76 -10.17 -1.79 -15.07
C VAL A 76 -11.05 -2.82 -15.76
N THR A 77 -10.53 -3.46 -16.80
CA THR A 77 -11.17 -4.62 -17.44
C THR A 77 -10.33 -5.85 -17.18
N GLY A 78 -10.83 -6.75 -16.34
CA GLY A 78 -10.15 -7.98 -15.99
C GLY A 78 -10.63 -9.19 -16.80
N THR A 79 -9.69 -9.90 -17.40
CA THR A 79 -9.90 -11.17 -18.12
C THR A 79 -9.17 -12.29 -17.41
N VAL A 80 -9.82 -13.45 -17.24
CA VAL A 80 -9.25 -14.61 -16.55
C VAL A 80 -9.16 -15.79 -17.51
N GLU A 81 -7.95 -16.33 -17.66
CA GLU A 81 -7.65 -17.49 -18.51
C GLU A 81 -6.79 -18.47 -17.70
N GLY A 82 -7.39 -19.60 -17.28
CA GLY A 82 -6.73 -20.56 -16.40
C GLY A 82 -6.28 -19.91 -15.10
N ASN A 83 -4.97 -19.88 -14.86
CA ASN A 83 -4.34 -19.26 -13.68
C ASN A 83 -3.89 -17.81 -13.89
N THR A 84 -4.18 -17.24 -15.06
CA THR A 84 -3.75 -15.89 -15.43
C THR A 84 -4.92 -14.91 -15.36
N LEU A 85 -4.71 -13.79 -14.67
CA LEU A 85 -5.57 -12.62 -14.66
C LEU A 85 -4.87 -11.50 -15.42
N THR A 86 -5.49 -10.98 -16.47
CA THR A 86 -5.03 -9.79 -17.20
C THR A 86 -5.91 -8.60 -16.82
N LEU A 87 -5.30 -7.48 -16.43
CA LEU A 87 -6.01 -6.23 -16.10
C LEU A 87 -5.61 -5.14 -17.09
N ASP A 88 -6.54 -4.71 -17.95
CA ASP A 88 -6.40 -3.49 -18.76
C ASP A 88 -6.91 -2.31 -17.93
N GLU A 89 -5.96 -1.54 -17.37
CA GLU A 89 -6.21 -0.36 -16.55
C GLU A 89 -6.09 0.92 -17.38
N ARG A 90 -7.14 1.72 -17.39
CA ARG A 90 -7.21 3.00 -18.12
C ARG A 90 -7.45 4.14 -17.16
N PHE A 91 -6.40 4.91 -16.92
CA PHE A 91 -6.38 6.04 -16.00
C PHE A 91 -6.78 7.33 -16.72
N ARG A 92 -7.58 8.13 -16.03
CA ARG A 92 -7.87 9.52 -16.35
C ARG A 92 -7.57 10.38 -15.13
N TYR A 93 -6.65 11.31 -15.29
CA TYR A 93 -6.23 12.21 -14.22
C TYR A 93 -7.03 13.52 -14.23
N ASP A 94 -7.02 14.24 -13.12
CA ASP A 94 -7.76 15.49 -12.97
C ASP A 94 -7.14 16.69 -13.72
N ASP A 95 -5.90 16.57 -14.17
CA ASP A 95 -5.23 17.49 -15.11
C ASP A 95 -5.51 17.17 -16.59
N GLY A 96 -6.26 16.10 -16.87
CA GLY A 96 -6.67 15.70 -18.21
C GLY A 96 -5.73 14.70 -18.90
N GLU A 97 -4.58 14.36 -18.32
CA GLU A 97 -3.75 13.29 -18.89
C GLU A 97 -4.43 11.92 -18.76
N THR A 98 -3.98 10.99 -19.60
CA THR A 98 -4.43 9.60 -19.59
C THR A 98 -3.24 8.66 -19.58
N GLN A 99 -3.37 7.53 -18.88
CA GLN A 99 -2.37 6.48 -18.89
C GLN A 99 -3.05 5.13 -19.05
N THR A 100 -2.38 4.19 -19.70
CA THR A 100 -2.79 2.78 -19.73
C THR A 100 -1.72 1.94 -19.08
N ARG A 101 -2.13 1.01 -18.22
CA ARG A 101 -1.27 -0.06 -17.69
C ARG A 101 -1.97 -1.39 -17.91
N VAL A 102 -1.25 -2.34 -18.47
CA VAL A 102 -1.75 -3.71 -18.63
C VAL A 102 -0.96 -4.62 -17.71
N TRP A 103 -1.62 -5.17 -16.71
CA TRP A 103 -1.03 -6.17 -15.84
C TRP A 103 -1.33 -7.58 -16.33
N THR A 104 -0.35 -8.46 -16.24
CA THR A 104 -0.52 -9.91 -16.31
C THR A 104 -0.14 -10.51 -14.96
N LEU A 105 -1.11 -11.07 -14.24
CA LEU A 105 -0.94 -11.68 -12.93
C LEU A 105 -1.12 -13.19 -13.04
N VAL A 106 -0.16 -13.95 -12.54
CA VAL A 106 -0.18 -15.41 -12.54
C VAL A 106 -0.31 -15.91 -11.10
N ARG A 107 -1.34 -16.71 -10.83
CA ARG A 107 -1.54 -17.36 -9.54
C ARG A 107 -0.49 -18.44 -9.30
N GLN A 108 0.06 -18.48 -8.10
CA GLN A 108 0.99 -19.51 -7.63
C GLN A 108 0.27 -20.54 -6.74
N GLY A 109 0.95 -21.64 -6.41
CA GLY A 109 0.36 -22.74 -5.61
C GLY A 109 0.18 -22.45 -4.11
N ASP A 110 0.68 -21.32 -3.62
CA ASP A 110 0.84 -20.99 -2.19
C ASP A 110 0.08 -19.71 -1.77
N ASN A 111 -1.04 -19.40 -2.44
CA ASN A 111 -1.79 -18.14 -2.27
C ASN A 111 -0.96 -16.88 -2.58
N SER A 112 0.14 -17.04 -3.32
CA SER A 112 0.90 -15.93 -3.86
C SER A 112 0.58 -15.70 -5.34
N TRP A 113 1.00 -14.53 -5.81
CA TRP A 113 0.81 -14.06 -7.18
C TRP A 113 2.10 -13.46 -7.69
N ARG A 114 2.32 -13.57 -9.01
CA ARG A 114 3.40 -12.88 -9.73
C ARG A 114 2.79 -11.98 -10.78
N GLY A 115 3.18 -10.71 -10.81
CA GLY A 115 2.65 -9.72 -11.73
C GLY A 115 3.72 -9.13 -12.64
N ARG A 116 3.36 -8.81 -13.88
CA ARG A 116 4.19 -8.04 -14.80
C ARG A 116 3.35 -6.96 -15.47
N ALA A 117 3.96 -5.81 -15.74
CA ALA A 117 3.40 -4.74 -16.55
C ALA A 117 4.53 -3.97 -17.26
N GLY A 118 4.20 -3.17 -18.26
CA GLY A 118 5.20 -2.50 -19.12
C GLY A 118 6.12 -1.51 -18.40
N ASP A 119 5.71 -0.99 -17.24
CA ASP A 119 6.43 -0.02 -16.42
C ASP A 119 6.89 -0.60 -15.08
N VAL A 120 6.87 -1.93 -14.93
CA VAL A 120 7.30 -2.63 -13.73
C VAL A 120 8.63 -3.30 -13.99
N ILE A 121 9.61 -3.06 -13.10
CA ILE A 121 10.91 -3.71 -13.18
C ILE A 121 10.83 -5.10 -12.57
N GLY A 122 11.11 -6.12 -13.39
CA GLY A 122 11.07 -7.52 -12.95
C GLY A 122 9.64 -8.01 -12.77
N GLU A 123 9.34 -8.52 -11.57
CA GLU A 123 8.02 -9.02 -11.22
C GLU A 123 7.51 -8.36 -9.94
N ALA A 124 6.22 -8.08 -9.93
CA ALA A 124 5.49 -7.81 -8.71
C ALA A 124 5.21 -9.11 -7.96
N ILE A 125 5.28 -9.05 -6.63
CA ILE A 125 5.07 -10.19 -5.74
C ILE A 125 3.87 -9.89 -4.86
N GLY A 126 2.87 -10.77 -4.91
CA GLY A 126 1.65 -10.67 -4.13
C GLY A 126 1.46 -11.83 -3.18
N GLN A 127 0.89 -11.60 -2.01
CA GLN A 127 0.40 -12.65 -1.10
C GLN A 127 -0.97 -12.29 -0.54
N THR A 128 -1.90 -13.23 -0.56
CA THR A 128 -3.25 -13.05 -0.02
C THR A 128 -3.43 -13.75 1.32
N ALA A 129 -4.16 -13.15 2.25
CA ALA A 129 -4.66 -13.79 3.48
C ALA A 129 -6.00 -13.18 3.92
N GLY A 130 -7.02 -14.03 4.07
CA GLY A 130 -8.39 -13.58 4.36
C GLY A 130 -8.84 -12.51 3.36
N ASN A 131 -9.19 -11.32 3.85
CA ASN A 131 -9.66 -10.22 3.01
C ASN A 131 -8.55 -9.32 2.44
N ALA A 132 -7.27 -9.66 2.66
CA ALA A 132 -6.14 -8.80 2.33
C ALA A 132 -5.24 -9.37 1.22
N LEU A 133 -4.65 -8.48 0.42
CA LEU A 133 -3.51 -8.73 -0.47
C LEU A 133 -2.40 -7.72 -0.12
N HIS A 134 -1.20 -8.22 0.11
CA HIS A 134 0.02 -7.41 0.16
C HIS A 134 0.78 -7.60 -1.15
N TRP A 135 1.06 -6.50 -1.85
CA TRP A 135 1.58 -6.48 -3.21
C TRP A 135 2.78 -5.54 -3.32
N ASN A 136 3.93 -6.06 -3.71
CA ASN A 136 5.19 -5.33 -3.74
C ASN A 136 5.82 -5.36 -5.14
N TYR A 137 6.29 -4.21 -5.61
CA TYR A 137 6.96 -4.08 -6.91
C TYR A 137 7.79 -2.81 -7.03
N THR A 138 8.59 -2.72 -8.08
CA THR A 138 9.30 -1.48 -8.44
C THR A 138 8.69 -0.90 -9.71
N LEU A 139 8.18 0.33 -9.62
CA LEU A 139 7.58 1.07 -10.73
C LEU A 139 8.59 2.04 -11.34
N LEU A 140 8.64 2.10 -12.67
CA LEU A 140 9.30 3.17 -13.42
C LEU A 140 8.36 4.36 -13.55
N LEU A 141 8.49 5.32 -12.63
CA LEU A 141 7.66 6.51 -12.59
C LEU A 141 8.28 7.63 -13.48
N PRO A 142 7.63 8.05 -14.57
CA PRO A 142 8.05 9.23 -15.31
C PRO A 142 7.71 10.50 -14.50
N VAL A 143 8.69 11.37 -14.32
CA VAL A 143 8.54 12.71 -13.72
C VAL A 143 9.31 13.70 -14.59
N ASN A 144 8.59 14.50 -15.36
CA ASN A 144 9.14 15.33 -16.43
C ASN A 144 9.98 14.46 -17.39
N ASP A 145 11.22 14.87 -17.71
CA ASP A 145 12.12 14.17 -18.63
C ASP A 145 12.93 13.03 -17.99
N LYS A 146 12.60 12.62 -16.75
CA LYS A 146 13.34 11.60 -16.00
C LYS A 146 12.42 10.45 -15.59
N GLN A 147 12.98 9.24 -15.57
CA GLN A 147 12.34 8.08 -14.96
C GLN A 147 12.96 7.77 -13.61
N TYR A 148 12.10 7.49 -12.64
CA TYR A 148 12.50 7.14 -11.29
C TYR A 148 12.01 5.75 -10.94
N GLU A 149 12.93 4.89 -10.51
CA GLU A 149 12.56 3.66 -9.83
C GLU A 149 11.99 4.00 -8.45
N VAL A 150 10.76 3.56 -8.20
CA VAL A 150 10.03 3.75 -6.95
C VAL A 150 9.52 2.41 -6.47
N GLN A 151 9.82 2.07 -5.22
CA GLN A 151 9.30 0.89 -4.56
C GLN A 151 7.86 1.14 -4.11
N MET A 152 6.97 0.24 -4.49
CA MET A 152 5.55 0.28 -4.20
C MET A 152 5.23 -0.82 -3.17
N ASP A 153 4.58 -0.44 -2.08
CA ASP A 153 4.06 -1.33 -1.04
C ASP A 153 2.55 -1.16 -0.94
N ASP A 154 1.82 -2.03 -1.63
CA ASP A 154 0.38 -1.96 -1.80
C ASP A 154 -0.32 -2.93 -0.85
N TRP A 155 -1.24 -2.40 -0.06
CA TRP A 155 -2.18 -3.18 0.73
C TRP A 155 -3.58 -3.02 0.19
N MET A 156 -4.18 -4.12 -0.26
CA MET A 156 -5.57 -4.16 -0.70
C MET A 156 -6.42 -4.90 0.32
N TYR A 157 -7.59 -4.35 0.64
CA TYR A 157 -8.55 -4.93 1.57
C TYR A 157 -9.92 -4.99 0.95
N GLN A 158 -10.43 -6.20 0.76
CA GLN A 158 -11.80 -6.38 0.32
C GLN A 158 -12.74 -6.05 1.49
N MET A 159 -13.63 -5.10 1.27
CA MET A 159 -14.57 -4.60 2.29
C MET A 159 -15.90 -5.34 2.21
N ASP A 160 -16.36 -5.61 0.99
CA ASP A 160 -17.59 -6.35 0.68
C ASP A 160 -17.46 -7.03 -0.70
N GLU A 161 -18.54 -7.63 -1.21
CA GLU A 161 -18.56 -8.33 -2.51
C GLU A 161 -18.13 -7.46 -3.71
N ARG A 162 -18.25 -6.14 -3.61
CA ARG A 162 -18.01 -5.19 -4.71
C ARG A 162 -17.02 -4.10 -4.37
N THR A 163 -16.57 -4.00 -3.12
CA THR A 163 -15.71 -2.92 -2.65
C THR A 163 -14.34 -3.42 -2.23
N LEU A 164 -13.29 -2.79 -2.76
CA LEU A 164 -11.89 -3.05 -2.39
C LEU A 164 -11.19 -1.71 -2.17
N ILE A 165 -10.44 -1.59 -1.08
CA ILE A 165 -9.63 -0.40 -0.79
C ILE A 165 -8.17 -0.79 -0.97
N ASN A 166 -7.42 0.00 -1.72
CA ASN A 166 -5.99 -0.11 -1.84
C ASN A 166 -5.30 1.11 -1.21
N ARG A 167 -4.27 0.84 -0.42
CA ARG A 167 -3.37 1.85 0.14
C ARG A 167 -1.94 1.47 -0.22
N THR A 168 -1.24 2.39 -0.83
CA THR A 168 0.13 2.22 -1.28
C THR A 168 1.04 3.21 -0.59
N SER A 169 2.15 2.73 -0.03
CA SER A 169 3.31 3.57 0.27
C SER A 169 4.29 3.50 -0.90
N MET A 170 4.80 4.67 -1.29
CA MET A 170 5.80 4.82 -2.34
C MET A 170 7.11 5.23 -1.70
N SER A 171 8.18 4.49 -1.92
CA SER A 171 9.50 4.82 -1.37
C SER A 171 10.59 4.81 -2.43
N LYS A 172 11.65 5.58 -2.18
CA LYS A 172 12.86 5.59 -2.99
C LYS A 172 14.07 5.61 -2.07
N PHE A 173 15.00 4.69 -2.27
CA PHE A 173 16.17 4.51 -1.38
C PHE A 173 15.79 4.39 0.11
N GLY A 174 14.67 3.72 0.39
CA GLY A 174 14.17 3.52 1.76
C GLY A 174 13.46 4.72 2.38
N VAL A 175 13.29 5.83 1.65
CA VAL A 175 12.58 7.03 2.14
C VAL A 175 11.22 7.12 1.45
N GLU A 176 10.14 7.27 2.24
CA GLU A 176 8.80 7.49 1.70
C GLU A 176 8.74 8.82 0.93
N VAL A 177 8.24 8.76 -0.31
CA VAL A 177 8.10 9.91 -1.21
C VAL A 177 6.64 10.32 -1.42
N GLY A 178 5.71 9.39 -1.20
CA GLY A 178 4.28 9.65 -1.33
C GLY A 178 3.44 8.41 -1.06
N GLN A 179 2.14 8.58 -1.21
CA GLN A 179 1.15 7.53 -0.98
C GLN A 179 0.09 7.57 -2.07
N VAL A 180 -0.48 6.42 -2.39
CA VAL A 180 -1.68 6.32 -3.22
C VAL A 180 -2.78 5.69 -2.39
N THR A 181 -3.96 6.29 -2.42
CA THR A 181 -5.18 5.66 -1.88
C THR A 181 -6.17 5.52 -3.01
N LEU A 182 -6.69 4.31 -3.20
CA LEU A 182 -7.55 3.95 -4.32
C LEU A 182 -8.73 3.12 -3.82
N PHE A 183 -9.94 3.50 -4.23
CA PHE A 183 -11.17 2.79 -3.91
C PHE A 183 -11.71 2.15 -5.17
N PHE A 184 -11.86 0.83 -5.18
CA PHE A 184 -12.43 0.08 -6.29
C PHE A 184 -13.88 -0.30 -6.01
N ARG A 185 -14.70 -0.20 -7.05
CA ARG A 185 -16.07 -0.70 -7.11
C ARG A 185 -16.23 -1.62 -8.30
N LYS A 186 -16.49 -2.89 -8.03
CA LYS A 186 -16.88 -3.87 -9.05
C LYS A 186 -18.27 -3.53 -9.58
N GLU A 187 -18.44 -3.57 -10.90
CA GLU A 187 -19.77 -3.43 -11.49
C GLU A 187 -20.67 -4.60 -11.09
N GLY A 188 -21.95 -4.34 -10.87
CA GLY A 188 -22.91 -5.40 -10.61
C GLY A 188 -23.12 -6.25 -11.85
N VAL A 189 -23.09 -7.58 -11.68
CA VAL A 189 -23.60 -8.51 -12.69
C VAL A 189 -25.10 -8.29 -12.85
#